data_AF-A0A7S3FU82-F1
#
_entry.id   AF-A0A7S3FU82-F1
#
_cell.length_a   1.000
_cell.length_b   1.000
_cell.length_c   1.000
_cell.angle_alpha   90.00
_cell.angle_beta   90.00
_cell.angle_gamma   90.00
#
_symmetry.space_group_name_H-M   'P 1'
#
loop_
_entity.id
_entity.type
_entity.pdbx_description
1 polymer ?
#
loop_
_entity_poly.entity_id
_entity_poly.type
_entity_poly.pdbx_seq_one_letter_code
_entity_poly.pdbx_strand_id
1 'polypeptide(L)'
;MGAALASGGKGLIDENQDNRSISEYYSELFAYAPAILNEANKNGNPYERFKLSIKFAFSILHSMALQDVIQKKPITPLLGETYEGLFLMPDGNVNIFMESVYSSKPHQIKDLLTGEVKATIRPDQETTYIHIEGPKQQYQIFGNLTYNQSFKGNNMMISLLGTLAVKFKDVEGNDQTIKIQLPDYVLANYIHVEGKPRVALISGTMVLEDEKNALKSVIFVRGLIKKKSLFQTSYEPNVMTPQEMKTKPPHERLIQGIIYKLSGKAGASKPHKGEAIEKPEQVRDVDFQYAEVSGAAIDRPVIQNVSYSNWAGVHFADPIPQ
;
A
#
# COMPACT_ATOMS: atom_id res chain seq x y z
N MET A 1 -38.69 -30.47 -30.95
CA MET A 1 -38.06 -30.82 -29.67
C MET A 1 -36.80 -29.98 -29.53
N GLY A 2 -36.92 -28.77 -28.98
CA GLY A 2 -35.78 -27.89 -28.70
C GLY A 2 -35.44 -28.00 -27.23
N ALA A 3 -34.24 -28.49 -26.93
CA ALA A 3 -33.73 -28.58 -25.57
C ALA A 3 -33.51 -27.17 -25.01
N ALA A 4 -34.30 -26.80 -24.02
CA ALA A 4 -34.03 -25.64 -23.17
C ALA A 4 -32.86 -26.02 -22.25
N LEU A 5 -31.69 -25.40 -22.49
CA LEU A 5 -30.57 -25.41 -21.55
C LEU A 5 -30.96 -24.53 -20.36
N ALA A 6 -31.45 -25.17 -19.30
CA ALA A 6 -31.52 -24.59 -17.97
C ALA A 6 -30.09 -24.47 -17.42
N SER A 7 -29.42 -23.35 -17.69
CA SER A 7 -28.25 -22.95 -16.90
C SER A 7 -28.77 -22.47 -15.54
N GLY A 8 -28.72 -23.37 -14.56
CA GLY A 8 -29.07 -23.07 -13.18
C GLY A 8 -28.25 -21.89 -12.67
N GLY A 9 -28.96 -20.86 -12.19
CA GLY A 9 -28.38 -19.73 -11.48
C GLY A 9 -27.79 -20.18 -10.15
N LYS A 10 -26.58 -20.72 -10.16
CA LYS A 10 -25.67 -20.57 -9.01
C LYS A 10 -25.25 -19.11 -9.03
N GLY A 11 -25.60 -18.39 -7.96
CA GLY A 11 -25.48 -16.94 -7.91
C GLY A 11 -24.04 -16.48 -8.14
N LEU A 12 -23.89 -15.49 -9.03
CA LEU A 12 -22.65 -14.72 -9.31
C LEU A 12 -21.94 -14.15 -8.05
N ILE A 13 -22.55 -14.27 -6.87
CA ILE A 13 -22.03 -13.77 -5.60
C ILE A 13 -21.03 -14.75 -4.98
N ASP A 14 -21.21 -16.06 -5.17
CA ASP A 14 -20.38 -17.10 -4.50
C ASP A 14 -19.02 -17.32 -5.21
N GLU A 15 -18.93 -17.00 -6.50
CA GLU A 15 -17.70 -17.21 -7.27
C GLU A 15 -16.63 -16.12 -7.05
N ASN A 16 -17.00 -14.98 -6.45
CA ASN A 16 -16.15 -13.80 -6.25
C ASN A 16 -15.62 -13.65 -4.81
N GLN A 17 -15.73 -14.69 -3.99
CA GLN A 17 -15.23 -14.70 -2.61
C GLN A 17 -13.93 -15.51 -2.51
N ASP A 18 -12.93 -14.92 -1.89
CA ASP A 18 -11.66 -15.58 -1.62
C ASP A 18 -11.89 -16.64 -0.54
N ASN A 19 -11.08 -17.68 -0.50
CA ASN A 19 -11.16 -18.70 0.55
C ASN A 19 -10.48 -18.24 1.85
N ARG A 20 -9.74 -17.13 1.80
CA ARG A 20 -8.97 -16.57 2.93
C ARG A 20 -9.76 -15.48 3.64
N SER A 21 -9.61 -15.39 4.96
CA SER A 21 -10.12 -14.23 5.71
C SER A 21 -9.25 -13.00 5.48
N ILE A 22 -9.76 -11.80 5.79
CA ILE A 22 -8.98 -10.55 5.67
C ILE A 22 -7.67 -10.63 6.47
N SER A 23 -7.68 -11.25 7.65
CA SER A 23 -6.49 -11.40 8.50
C SER A 23 -5.42 -12.27 7.84
N GLU A 24 -5.83 -13.40 7.26
CA GLU A 24 -4.92 -14.24 6.47
C GLU A 24 -4.43 -13.53 5.20
N TYR A 25 -5.32 -12.83 4.49
CA TYR A 25 -4.97 -12.02 3.33
C TYR A 25 -3.90 -10.97 3.67
N TYR A 26 -4.01 -10.28 4.81
CA TYR A 26 -3.00 -9.34 5.25
C TYR A 26 -1.66 -10.00 5.57
N SER A 27 -1.64 -11.22 6.13
CA SER A 27 -0.39 -11.92 6.43
C SER A 27 0.44 -12.12 5.16
N GLU A 28 -0.18 -12.52 4.05
CA GLU A 28 0.49 -12.67 2.76
C GLU A 28 1.01 -11.35 2.18
N LEU A 29 0.29 -10.24 2.37
CA LEU A 29 0.77 -8.92 1.94
C LEU A 29 2.11 -8.57 2.60
N PHE A 30 2.36 -9.10 3.80
CA PHE A 30 3.57 -8.89 4.57
C PHE A 30 4.62 -9.99 4.42
N ALA A 31 4.46 -10.94 3.49
CA ALA A 31 5.38 -12.06 3.29
C ALA A 31 6.83 -11.64 3.01
N TYR A 32 7.03 -10.44 2.44
CA TYR A 32 8.35 -9.88 2.16
C TYR A 32 8.99 -9.15 3.36
N ALA A 33 8.25 -8.94 4.45
CA ALA A 33 8.75 -8.27 5.64
C ALA A 33 10.04 -8.90 6.19
N PRO A 34 10.16 -10.22 6.37
CA PRO A 34 11.36 -10.80 6.97
C PRO A 34 12.62 -10.51 6.17
N ALA A 35 12.59 -10.68 4.85
CA ALA A 35 13.75 -10.43 3.99
C ALA A 35 14.16 -8.94 4.00
N ILE A 36 13.19 -8.04 3.81
CA ILE A 36 13.47 -6.60 3.64
C ILE A 36 13.79 -5.93 4.97
N LEU A 37 13.04 -6.25 6.03
CA LEU A 37 13.18 -5.58 7.33
C LEU A 37 14.34 -6.15 8.16
N ASN A 38 14.74 -7.42 7.98
CA ASN A 38 16.01 -7.90 8.53
C ASN A 38 17.21 -7.20 7.87
N GLU A 39 17.17 -6.99 6.55
CA GLU A 39 18.18 -6.18 5.85
C GLU A 39 18.20 -4.76 6.41
N ALA A 40 17.04 -4.13 6.58
CA ALA A 40 16.94 -2.80 7.19
C ALA A 40 17.54 -2.80 8.59
N ASN A 41 17.19 -3.75 9.44
CA ASN A 41 17.70 -3.78 10.80
C ASN A 41 19.23 -3.94 10.89
N LYS A 42 19.83 -4.69 9.95
CA LYS A 42 21.30 -4.85 9.84
C LYS A 42 21.99 -3.54 9.41
N ASN A 43 21.27 -2.62 8.77
CA ASN A 43 21.77 -1.30 8.44
C ASN A 43 21.62 -0.36 9.65
N GLY A 44 22.73 0.00 10.28
CA GLY A 44 22.73 0.92 11.43
C GLY A 44 22.36 2.38 11.09
N ASN A 45 22.24 2.73 9.82
CA ASN A 45 21.91 4.09 9.38
C ASN A 45 20.37 4.28 9.29
N PRO A 46 19.77 5.22 10.05
CA PRO A 46 18.32 5.47 10.01
C PRO A 46 17.77 5.81 8.62
N TYR A 47 18.54 6.49 7.78
CA TYR A 47 18.13 6.84 6.43
C TYR A 47 18.10 5.62 5.49
N GLU A 48 19.03 4.69 5.64
CA GLU A 48 19.01 3.43 4.90
C GLU A 48 17.83 2.55 5.33
N ARG A 49 17.55 2.48 6.64
CA ARG A 49 16.33 1.82 7.16
C ARG A 49 15.07 2.43 6.58
N PHE A 50 15.01 3.75 6.49
CA PHE A 50 13.89 4.46 5.90
C PHE A 50 13.67 4.10 4.43
N LYS A 51 14.73 4.04 3.62
CA LYS A 51 14.64 3.60 2.21
C LYS A 51 14.19 2.14 2.07
N LEU A 52 14.64 1.25 2.96
CA LEU A 52 14.20 -0.15 2.95
C LEU A 52 12.75 -0.30 3.45
N SER A 53 12.25 0.57 4.32
CA SER A 53 10.83 0.64 4.65
C SER A 53 9.97 1.13 3.47
N ILE A 54 10.47 2.03 2.62
CA ILE A 54 9.82 2.37 1.35
C ILE A 54 9.73 1.14 0.44
N LYS A 55 10.82 0.37 0.32
CA LYS A 55 10.85 -0.89 -0.43
C LYS A 55 9.83 -1.90 0.12
N PHE A 56 9.72 -2.03 1.44
CA PHE A 56 8.70 -2.86 2.09
C PHE A 56 7.27 -2.38 1.77
N ALA A 57 7.02 -1.07 1.77
CA ALA A 57 5.72 -0.54 1.36
C ALA A 57 5.39 -0.90 -0.10
N PHE A 58 6.35 -0.80 -1.02
CA PHE A 58 6.17 -1.27 -2.40
C PHE A 58 5.95 -2.78 -2.51
N SER A 59 6.58 -3.60 -1.65
CA SER A 59 6.37 -5.05 -1.67
C SER A 59 4.94 -5.43 -1.27
N ILE A 60 4.33 -4.69 -0.34
CA ILE A 60 2.89 -4.85 -0.02
C ILE A 60 2.05 -4.58 -1.27
N LEU A 61 2.32 -3.48 -1.98
CA LEU A 61 1.60 -3.11 -3.20
C LEU A 61 1.80 -4.12 -4.34
N HIS A 62 3.00 -4.69 -4.43
CA HIS A 62 3.29 -5.76 -5.37
C HIS A 62 2.47 -7.02 -5.05
N SER A 63 2.43 -7.45 -3.79
CA SER A 63 1.58 -8.58 -3.38
C SER A 63 0.11 -8.33 -3.68
N MET A 64 -0.39 -7.11 -3.45
CA MET A 64 -1.76 -6.73 -3.83
C MET A 64 -1.97 -6.81 -5.36
N ALA A 65 -0.97 -6.42 -6.16
CA ALA A 65 -1.03 -6.45 -7.61
C ALA A 65 -0.93 -7.85 -8.22
N LEU A 66 -0.27 -8.79 -7.55
CA LEU A 66 -0.20 -10.19 -7.96
C LEU A 66 -1.49 -10.96 -7.72
N GLN A 67 -2.36 -10.46 -6.84
CA GLN A 67 -3.68 -11.04 -6.72
C GLN A 67 -4.45 -10.76 -8.01
N ASP A 68 -4.82 -11.84 -8.69
CA ASP A 68 -5.40 -11.86 -10.03
C ASP A 68 -6.50 -10.80 -10.22
N VAL A 69 -6.71 -10.37 -11.46
CA VAL A 69 -7.69 -9.35 -11.86
C VAL A 69 -9.12 -9.77 -11.54
N ILE A 70 -9.35 -11.08 -11.37
CA ILE A 70 -10.54 -11.66 -10.73
C ILE A 70 -10.29 -11.65 -9.22
N GLN A 71 -10.03 -10.47 -8.67
CA GLN A 71 -9.69 -10.37 -7.26
C GLN A 71 -10.95 -10.70 -6.47
N LYS A 72 -10.95 -11.89 -5.88
CA LYS A 72 -12.02 -12.29 -5.01
C LYS A 72 -11.90 -11.50 -3.71
N LYS A 73 -13.02 -11.02 -3.20
CA LYS A 73 -13.01 -10.28 -1.94
C LYS A 73 -12.65 -11.27 -0.82
N PRO A 74 -11.65 -10.99 0.03
CA PRO A 74 -11.38 -11.79 1.22
C PRO A 74 -12.62 -11.90 2.11
N ILE A 75 -12.75 -13.02 2.79
CA ILE A 75 -13.87 -13.25 3.72
C ILE A 75 -13.78 -12.19 4.82
N THR A 76 -14.88 -11.44 5.01
CA THR A 76 -14.98 -10.51 6.13
C THR A 76 -14.87 -11.32 7.43
N PRO A 77 -13.90 -11.04 8.29
CA PRO A 77 -13.66 -11.83 9.48
C PRO A 77 -14.76 -11.60 10.51
N LEU A 78 -14.95 -12.58 11.40
CA LEU A 78 -15.86 -12.46 12.53
C LEU A 78 -15.33 -11.46 13.57
N LEU A 79 -16.22 -10.89 14.38
CA LEU A 79 -15.80 -10.06 15.51
C LEU A 79 -14.98 -10.90 16.50
N GLY A 80 -13.76 -10.46 16.79
CA GLY A 80 -12.81 -11.17 17.65
C GLY A 80 -12.13 -12.35 16.95
N GLU A 81 -12.27 -12.50 15.63
CA GLU A 81 -11.48 -13.47 14.88
C GLU A 81 -9.99 -13.13 15.03
N THR A 82 -9.22 -14.14 15.43
CA THR A 82 -7.77 -14.04 15.52
C THR A 82 -7.11 -14.84 14.41
N TYR A 83 -5.96 -14.35 13.96
CA TYR A 83 -5.08 -15.08 13.06
C TYR A 83 -3.67 -15.09 13.65
N GLU A 84 -3.10 -16.28 13.74
CA GLU A 84 -1.72 -16.49 14.16
C GLU A 84 -0.96 -17.19 13.03
N GLY A 85 0.21 -16.67 12.70
CA GLY A 85 1.02 -17.17 11.60
C GLY A 85 2.51 -17.13 11.91
N LEU A 86 3.30 -17.80 11.07
CA LEU A 86 4.73 -17.93 11.25
C LEU A 86 5.45 -17.91 9.89
N PHE A 87 6.36 -16.96 9.68
CA PHE A 87 7.35 -17.09 8.61
C PHE A 87 8.62 -17.74 9.15
N LEU A 88 9.06 -18.80 8.47
CA LEU A 88 10.29 -19.52 8.78
C LEU A 88 11.44 -18.91 7.97
N MET A 89 12.44 -18.35 8.66
CA MET A 89 13.64 -17.82 8.01
C MET A 89 14.89 -18.51 8.55
N PRO A 90 15.98 -18.58 7.76
CA PRO A 90 17.26 -19.11 8.22
C PRO A 90 17.83 -18.38 9.45
N ASP A 91 17.53 -17.09 9.63
CA ASP A 91 18.01 -16.26 10.74
C ASP A 91 17.03 -16.13 11.93
N GLY A 92 15.89 -16.80 11.85
CA GLY A 92 14.93 -16.96 12.94
C GLY A 92 13.47 -16.75 12.48
N ASN A 93 12.55 -17.10 13.37
CA ASN A 93 11.13 -17.08 13.05
C ASN A 93 10.55 -15.65 13.15
N VAL A 94 9.55 -15.37 12.32
CA VAL A 94 8.74 -14.14 12.38
C VAL A 94 7.31 -14.52 12.75
N ASN A 95 6.87 -14.09 13.94
CA ASN A 95 5.54 -14.41 14.44
C ASN A 95 4.55 -13.34 13.97
N ILE A 96 3.35 -13.76 13.61
CA ILE A 96 2.26 -12.91 13.14
C ILE A 96 1.09 -13.09 14.10
N PHE A 97 0.55 -11.98 14.58
CA PHE A 97 -0.63 -11.93 15.42
C PHE A 97 -1.57 -10.87 14.86
N MET A 98 -2.80 -11.27 14.57
CA MET A 98 -3.84 -10.34 14.11
C MET A 98 -5.16 -10.61 14.81
N GLU A 99 -5.93 -9.56 15.05
CA GLU A 99 -7.27 -9.64 15.61
C GLU A 99 -8.20 -8.65 14.91
N SER A 100 -9.35 -9.14 14.44
CA SER A 100 -10.38 -8.33 13.80
C SER A 100 -11.40 -7.85 14.80
N VAL A 101 -11.57 -6.53 14.90
CA VAL A 101 -12.53 -5.93 15.83
C VAL A 101 -13.40 -4.87 15.15
N TYR A 102 -14.54 -4.60 15.76
CA TYR A 102 -15.43 -3.51 15.38
C TYR A 102 -15.29 -2.39 16.40
N SER A 103 -15.12 -1.16 15.93
CA SER A 103 -15.07 -0.02 16.83
C SER A 103 -16.48 0.33 17.32
N SER A 104 -16.65 0.54 18.62
CA SER A 104 -17.92 1.03 19.18
C SER A 104 -18.25 2.47 18.77
N LYS A 105 -17.27 3.22 18.24
CA LYS A 105 -17.41 4.62 17.80
C LYS A 105 -16.78 4.82 16.43
N PRO A 106 -17.27 5.79 15.64
CA PRO A 106 -16.59 6.17 14.42
C PRO A 106 -15.14 6.60 14.72
N HIS A 107 -14.18 6.10 13.94
CA HIS A 107 -12.77 6.45 14.09
C HIS A 107 -12.27 7.18 12.84
N GLN A 108 -11.58 8.30 13.02
CA GLN A 108 -11.08 9.12 11.91
C GLN A 108 -9.64 8.75 11.57
N ILE A 109 -9.42 8.33 10.33
CA ILE A 109 -8.09 8.13 9.75
C ILE A 109 -7.60 9.47 9.23
N LYS A 110 -6.47 9.94 9.75
CA LYS A 110 -5.80 11.14 9.24
C LYS A 110 -4.85 10.77 8.09
N ASP A 111 -4.76 11.67 7.13
CA ASP A 111 -3.76 11.62 6.08
C ASP A 111 -2.39 12.02 6.67
N LEU A 112 -1.36 11.20 6.49
CA LEU A 112 -0.01 11.53 6.98
C LEU A 112 0.63 12.71 6.23
N LEU A 113 0.19 12.99 5.01
CA LEU A 113 0.68 14.13 4.24
C LEU A 113 0.07 15.44 4.74
N THR A 114 -1.25 15.50 4.87
CA THR A 114 -1.96 16.77 5.15
C THR A 114 -2.39 16.94 6.61
N GLY A 115 -2.46 15.84 7.37
CA GLY A 115 -3.04 15.80 8.72
C GLY A 115 -4.58 15.91 8.74
N GLU A 116 -5.22 16.05 7.58
CA GLU A 116 -6.68 16.12 7.47
C GLU A 116 -7.32 14.73 7.60
N VAL A 117 -8.61 14.69 7.88
CA VAL A 117 -9.35 13.41 7.94
C VAL A 117 -9.50 12.86 6.51
N LYS A 118 -8.80 11.77 6.22
CA LYS A 118 -8.87 11.05 4.94
C LYS A 118 -10.12 10.19 4.84
N ALA A 119 -10.48 9.51 5.94
CA ALA A 119 -11.64 8.63 6.01
C ALA A 119 -12.17 8.55 7.45
N THR A 120 -13.45 8.20 7.58
CA THR A 120 -14.07 7.84 8.86
C THR A 120 -14.50 6.39 8.79
N ILE A 121 -13.88 5.54 9.62
CA ILE A 121 -14.27 4.15 9.81
C ILE A 121 -15.55 4.13 10.63
N ARG A 122 -16.60 3.53 10.08
CA ARG A 122 -17.88 3.40 10.76
C ARG A 122 -17.84 2.26 11.79
N PRO A 123 -18.73 2.27 12.80
CA PRO A 123 -18.78 1.20 13.79
C PRO A 123 -19.05 -0.21 13.22
N ASP A 124 -19.72 -0.28 12.06
CA ASP A 124 -20.02 -1.52 11.33
C ASP A 124 -18.90 -1.96 10.37
N GLN A 125 -17.78 -1.25 10.34
CA GLN A 125 -16.63 -1.60 9.53
C GLN A 125 -15.58 -2.30 10.37
N GLU A 126 -15.28 -3.53 9.98
CA GLU A 126 -14.24 -4.35 10.59
C GLU A 126 -12.86 -3.71 10.40
N THR A 127 -12.04 -3.79 11.45
CA THR A 127 -10.67 -3.31 11.46
C THR A 127 -9.79 -4.39 12.06
N THR A 128 -8.80 -4.83 11.29
CA THR A 128 -7.83 -5.81 11.76
C THR A 128 -6.65 -5.09 12.39
N TYR A 129 -6.38 -5.39 13.66
CA TYR A 129 -5.17 -4.99 14.35
C TYR A 129 -4.07 -5.98 14.00
N ILE A 130 -2.90 -5.46 13.66
CA ILE A 130 -1.77 -6.23 13.15
C ILE A 130 -0.62 -6.06 14.13
N HIS A 131 0.03 -7.16 14.49
CA HIS A 131 1.29 -7.17 15.22
C HIS A 131 2.18 -8.31 14.70
N ILE A 132 3.33 -7.96 14.13
CA ILE A 132 4.29 -8.92 13.56
C ILE A 132 5.62 -8.69 14.23
N GLU A 133 6.23 -9.75 14.75
CA GLU A 133 7.51 -9.68 15.45
C GLU A 133 8.60 -10.33 14.62
N GLY A 134 9.60 -9.52 14.24
CA GLY A 134 10.79 -10.02 13.57
C GLY A 134 11.67 -10.89 14.47
N PRO A 135 12.68 -11.58 13.91
CA PRO A 135 13.53 -12.49 14.66
C PRO A 135 14.21 -11.77 15.83
N LYS A 136 14.19 -12.40 17.01
CA LYS A 136 14.75 -11.81 18.25
C LYS A 136 14.15 -10.43 18.59
N GLN A 137 12.94 -10.14 18.12
CA GLN A 137 12.25 -8.86 18.24
C GLN A 137 13.05 -7.65 17.72
N GLN A 138 13.93 -7.89 16.73
CA GLN A 138 14.76 -6.84 16.14
C GLN A 138 13.96 -5.76 15.43
N TYR A 139 12.83 -6.14 14.83
CA TYR A 139 11.83 -5.20 14.34
C TYR A 139 10.43 -5.67 14.72
N GLN A 140 9.48 -4.75 14.68
CA GLN A 140 8.05 -5.02 14.84
C GLN A 140 7.28 -4.27 13.74
N ILE A 141 6.27 -4.91 13.16
CA ILE A 141 5.26 -4.23 12.34
C ILE A 141 3.99 -4.21 13.16
N PHE A 142 3.37 -3.05 13.32
CA PHE A 142 2.10 -2.95 14.01
C PHE A 142 1.22 -1.87 13.42
N GLY A 143 -0.07 -1.95 13.65
CA GLY A 143 -1.03 -0.96 13.19
C GLY A 143 -2.41 -1.57 13.06
N ASN A 144 -3.26 -0.88 12.32
CA ASN A 144 -4.61 -1.34 12.07
C ASN A 144 -5.01 -0.99 10.64
N LEU A 145 -5.69 -1.91 9.96
CA LEU A 145 -6.16 -1.75 8.60
C LEU A 145 -7.62 -2.14 8.48
N THR A 146 -8.42 -1.26 7.86
CA THR A 146 -9.80 -1.53 7.47
C THR A 146 -9.84 -1.73 5.96
N TYR A 147 -10.28 -2.90 5.52
CA TYR A 147 -10.46 -3.19 4.10
C TYR A 147 -11.72 -2.49 3.59
N ASN A 148 -11.58 -1.53 2.68
CA ASN A 148 -12.68 -0.74 2.17
C ASN A 148 -12.78 -0.83 0.65
N GLN A 149 -13.95 -1.20 0.14
CA GLN A 149 -14.25 -1.22 -1.29
C GLN A 149 -15.19 -0.07 -1.66
N SER A 150 -14.88 0.63 -2.75
CA SER A 150 -15.76 1.66 -3.29
C SER A 150 -15.73 1.68 -4.81
N PHE A 151 -16.79 2.17 -5.45
CA PHE A 151 -16.87 2.28 -6.90
C PHE A 151 -16.58 3.71 -7.36
N LYS A 152 -15.83 3.83 -8.46
CA LYS A 152 -15.49 5.10 -9.10
C LYS A 152 -15.70 5.01 -10.61
N GLY A 153 -16.94 5.20 -11.02
CA GLY A 153 -17.37 4.90 -12.39
C GLY A 153 -17.24 3.40 -12.66
N ASN A 154 -16.52 3.03 -13.72
CA ASN A 154 -16.28 1.62 -14.06
C ASN A 154 -15.04 1.01 -13.38
N ASN A 155 -14.68 1.48 -12.19
CA ASN A 155 -13.50 0.99 -11.48
C ASN A 155 -13.89 0.65 -10.05
N MET A 156 -13.38 -0.47 -9.53
CA MET A 156 -13.48 -0.80 -8.12
C MET A 156 -12.18 -0.36 -7.44
N MET A 157 -12.30 0.49 -6.44
CA MET A 157 -11.22 0.99 -5.60
C MET A 157 -11.20 0.16 -4.32
N ILE A 158 -10.04 -0.38 -3.97
CA ILE A 158 -9.79 -1.13 -2.75
C ILE A 158 -8.76 -0.34 -1.93
N SER A 159 -9.17 0.14 -0.78
CA SER A 159 -8.35 0.93 0.14
C SER A 159 -8.08 0.14 1.40
N LEU A 160 -6.81 0.08 1.81
CA LEU A 160 -6.42 -0.41 3.13
C LEU A 160 -6.34 0.80 4.07
N LEU A 161 -7.47 1.18 4.66
CA LEU A 161 -7.58 2.40 5.46
C LEU A 161 -6.92 2.19 6.82
N GLY A 162 -5.94 3.03 7.14
CA GLY A 162 -5.21 2.97 8.40
C GLY A 162 -3.77 3.40 8.23
N THR A 163 -2.98 3.10 9.25
CA THR A 163 -1.54 3.38 9.28
C THR A 163 -0.83 2.15 9.82
N LEU A 164 0.15 1.67 9.08
CA LEU A 164 1.12 0.68 9.56
C LEU A 164 2.31 1.42 10.15
N ALA A 165 2.98 0.82 11.13
CA ALA A 165 4.21 1.30 11.70
C ALA A 165 5.23 0.18 11.72
N VAL A 166 6.45 0.48 11.28
CA VAL A 166 7.61 -0.40 11.42
C VAL A 166 8.52 0.19 12.50
N LYS A 167 8.72 -0.55 13.58
CA LYS A 167 9.64 -0.19 14.66
C LYS A 167 10.88 -1.06 14.58
N PHE A 168 12.05 -0.43 14.49
CA PHE A 168 13.35 -1.07 14.61
C PHE A 168 13.89 -0.85 16.02
N LYS A 169 14.34 -1.93 16.67
CA LYS A 169 15.00 -1.84 17.97
C LYS A 169 16.50 -1.64 17.77
N ASP A 170 17.04 -0.61 18.40
CA ASP A 170 18.49 -0.39 18.42
C ASP A 170 19.09 -0.94 19.72
N VAL A 171 20.30 -1.49 19.66
CA VAL A 171 21.04 -2.00 20.83
C VAL A 171 21.30 -0.87 21.83
N GLU A 172 21.44 0.36 21.35
CA GLU A 172 21.64 1.56 22.16
C GLU A 172 20.32 2.17 22.69
N GLY A 173 19.18 1.53 22.45
CA GLY A 173 17.85 2.04 22.83
C GLY A 173 17.34 3.18 21.94
N ASN A 174 18.06 3.48 20.86
CA ASN A 174 17.70 4.48 19.86
C ASN A 174 16.67 3.97 18.84
N ASP A 175 15.57 3.39 19.32
CA ASP A 175 14.50 2.84 18.48
C ASP A 175 14.03 3.84 17.40
N GLN A 176 13.77 3.34 16.20
CA GLN A 176 13.24 4.11 15.07
C GLN A 176 11.86 3.57 14.70
N THR A 177 10.87 4.44 14.58
CA THR A 177 9.51 4.06 14.17
C THR A 177 9.12 4.81 12.92
N ILE A 178 8.73 4.07 11.88
CA ILE A 178 8.36 4.60 10.57
C ILE A 178 6.89 4.28 10.33
N LYS A 179 6.07 5.32 10.23
CA LYS A 179 4.64 5.21 9.87
C LYS A 179 4.51 5.11 8.36
N ILE A 180 3.58 4.30 7.88
CA ILE A 180 3.32 4.00 6.47
C ILE A 180 1.82 4.09 6.24
N GLN A 181 1.42 4.91 5.27
CA GLN A 181 0.06 4.96 4.74
C GLN A 181 0.09 4.56 3.27
N LEU A 182 -0.67 3.51 2.93
CA LEU A 182 -0.68 2.91 1.60
C LEU A 182 -1.63 3.67 0.64
N PRO A 183 -1.34 3.66 -0.68
CA PRO A 183 -2.25 4.11 -1.73
C PRO A 183 -3.38 3.09 -1.96
N ASP A 184 -4.31 3.41 -2.86
CA ASP A 184 -5.41 2.51 -3.21
C ASP A 184 -4.98 1.50 -4.29
N TYR A 185 -5.54 0.30 -4.21
CA TYR A 185 -5.55 -0.66 -5.31
C TYR A 185 -6.81 -0.46 -6.16
N VAL A 186 -6.69 -0.65 -7.47
CA VAL A 186 -7.73 -0.33 -8.44
C VAL A 186 -7.91 -1.50 -9.39
N LEU A 187 -9.11 -2.06 -9.43
CA LEU A 187 -9.57 -2.90 -10.53
C LEU A 187 -10.27 -2.02 -11.56
N ALA A 188 -9.53 -1.66 -12.60
CA ALA A 188 -10.04 -0.84 -13.68
C ALA A 188 -10.87 -1.66 -14.68
N ASN A 189 -11.87 -1.01 -15.28
CA ASN A 189 -12.83 -1.64 -16.20
C ASN A 189 -13.56 -2.83 -15.57
N TYR A 190 -13.96 -2.70 -14.30
CA TYR A 190 -14.51 -3.79 -13.50
C TYR A 190 -15.79 -4.39 -14.13
N ILE A 191 -16.71 -3.54 -14.57
CA ILE A 191 -17.87 -3.93 -15.39
C ILE A 191 -17.37 -4.11 -16.82
N HIS A 192 -17.70 -5.25 -17.41
CA HIS A 192 -17.27 -5.61 -18.75
C HIS A 192 -17.72 -4.54 -19.77
N VAL A 193 -16.75 -4.05 -20.55
CA VAL A 193 -16.97 -3.17 -21.69
C VAL A 193 -16.20 -3.77 -22.85
N GLU A 194 -16.88 -3.97 -23.98
CA GLU A 194 -16.27 -4.57 -25.17
C GLU A 194 -14.98 -3.83 -25.56
N GLY A 195 -13.91 -4.59 -25.81
CA GLY A 195 -12.60 -4.05 -26.17
C GLY A 195 -11.78 -3.45 -25.02
N LYS A 196 -12.24 -3.47 -23.76
CA LYS A 196 -11.48 -3.00 -22.60
C LYS A 196 -11.17 -4.12 -21.62
N PRO A 197 -9.90 -4.56 -21.50
CA PRO A 197 -9.54 -5.56 -20.51
C PRO A 197 -9.67 -4.99 -19.10
N ARG A 198 -10.00 -5.87 -18.14
CA ARG A 198 -9.84 -5.57 -16.72
C ARG A 198 -8.35 -5.44 -16.41
N VAL A 199 -7.97 -4.46 -15.60
CA VAL A 199 -6.56 -4.24 -15.24
C VAL A 199 -6.46 -3.92 -13.75
N ALA A 200 -5.57 -4.62 -13.07
CA ALA A 200 -5.17 -4.34 -11.69
C ALA A 200 -4.09 -3.24 -11.68
N LEU A 201 -4.29 -2.19 -10.90
CA LEU A 201 -3.43 -1.00 -10.85
C LEU A 201 -3.32 -0.50 -9.41
N ILE A 202 -2.31 0.32 -9.13
CA ILE A 202 -2.21 1.08 -7.88
C ILE A 202 -2.38 2.55 -8.19
N SER A 203 -3.18 3.27 -7.40
CA SER A 203 -3.42 4.69 -7.59
C SER A 203 -3.54 5.43 -6.26
N GLY A 204 -2.95 6.61 -6.17
CA GLY A 204 -3.02 7.48 -5.00
C GLY A 204 -1.65 7.81 -4.42
N THR A 205 -1.64 8.29 -3.19
CA THR A 205 -0.44 8.77 -2.51
C THR A 205 -0.03 7.78 -1.42
N MET A 206 1.21 7.31 -1.50
CA MET A 206 1.89 6.57 -0.45
C MET A 206 2.70 7.56 0.39
N VAL A 207 2.58 7.48 1.71
CA VAL A 207 3.29 8.39 2.63
C VAL A 207 4.03 7.56 3.66
N LEU A 208 5.30 7.89 3.88
CA LEU A 208 6.09 7.35 4.99
C LEU A 208 6.63 8.48 5.84
N GLU A 209 6.61 8.32 7.16
CA GLU A 209 7.03 9.35 8.11
C GLU A 209 7.80 8.75 9.28
N ASP A 210 8.96 9.32 9.56
CA ASP A 210 9.81 9.05 10.71
C ASP A 210 10.04 10.37 11.46
N GLU A 211 9.19 10.61 12.44
CA GLU A 211 9.17 11.84 13.23
C GLU A 211 10.49 12.04 13.99
N LYS A 212 11.09 10.96 14.52
CA LYS A 212 12.29 11.02 15.34
C LYS A 212 13.49 11.51 14.53
N ASN A 213 13.64 11.03 13.30
CA ASN A 213 14.74 11.42 12.42
C ASN A 213 14.37 12.56 11.46
N ALA A 214 13.17 13.11 11.59
CA ALA A 214 12.63 14.15 10.71
C ALA A 214 12.67 13.74 9.22
N LEU A 215 12.43 12.46 8.91
CA LEU A 215 12.40 11.95 7.52
C LEU A 215 10.95 11.75 7.08
N LYS A 216 10.64 12.16 5.85
CA LYS A 216 9.35 11.93 5.24
C LYS A 216 9.51 11.58 3.77
N SER A 217 8.61 10.75 3.26
CA SER A 217 8.53 10.40 1.85
C SER A 217 7.09 10.50 1.39
N VAL A 218 6.92 11.12 0.22
CA VAL A 218 5.63 11.26 -0.46
C VAL A 218 5.79 10.73 -1.87
N ILE A 219 5.06 9.67 -2.18
CA ILE A 219 5.16 8.95 -3.45
C ILE A 219 3.76 8.88 -4.08
N PHE A 220 3.63 9.50 -5.23
CA PHE A 220 2.43 9.48 -6.06
C PHE A 220 2.51 8.30 -7.02
N VAL A 221 1.51 7.42 -6.96
CA VAL A 221 1.31 6.34 -7.92
C VAL A 221 0.08 6.69 -8.75
N ARG A 222 0.25 6.83 -10.06
CA ARG A 222 -0.76 7.33 -10.99
C ARG A 222 -1.29 6.22 -11.88
N GLY A 223 -1.75 5.10 -11.31
CA GLY A 223 -2.32 4.00 -12.09
C GLY A 223 -3.61 4.38 -12.80
N LEU A 224 -4.38 5.34 -12.28
CA LEU A 224 -5.64 5.78 -12.88
C LEU A 224 -5.58 7.28 -13.23
N ILE A 225 -5.68 7.62 -14.50
CA ILE A 225 -5.70 9.01 -14.98
C ILE A 225 -7.14 9.49 -15.11
N LYS A 226 -7.42 10.66 -14.55
CA LYS A 226 -8.69 11.37 -14.73
C LYS A 226 -8.67 12.10 -16.08
N LYS A 227 -9.54 11.70 -17.01
CA LYS A 227 -9.78 12.46 -18.25
C LYS A 227 -11.06 13.25 -18.13
N LYS A 228 -10.97 14.56 -18.37
CA LYS A 228 -12.12 15.45 -18.42
C LYS A 228 -12.41 15.79 -19.88
N SER A 229 -13.64 15.55 -20.33
CA SER A 229 -14.20 16.12 -21.54
C SER A 229 -15.26 17.16 -21.17
N LEU A 230 -15.81 17.87 -22.17
CA LEU A 230 -16.89 18.84 -21.98
C LEU A 230 -18.12 18.26 -21.26
N PHE A 231 -18.38 16.96 -21.41
CA PHE A 231 -19.61 16.31 -20.91
C PHE A 231 -19.37 15.19 -19.91
N GLN A 232 -18.14 14.68 -19.80
CA GLN A 232 -17.87 13.50 -19.00
C GLN A 232 -16.51 13.56 -18.34
N THR A 233 -16.46 13.10 -17.10
CA THR A 233 -15.20 12.72 -16.45
C THR A 233 -15.08 11.21 -16.53
N SER A 234 -14.05 10.71 -17.22
CA SER A 234 -13.68 9.30 -17.22
C SER A 234 -12.40 9.07 -16.43
N TYR A 235 -12.20 7.83 -16.02
CA TYR A 235 -10.99 7.37 -15.35
C TYR A 235 -10.44 6.21 -16.16
N GLU A 236 -9.19 6.34 -16.60
CA GLU A 236 -8.57 5.41 -17.53
C GLU A 236 -7.25 4.88 -16.97
N PRO A 237 -6.93 3.59 -17.19
CA PRO A 237 -5.63 3.03 -16.84
C PRO A 237 -4.46 3.82 -17.42
N ASN A 238 -3.46 4.09 -16.59
CA ASN A 238 -2.18 4.66 -17.02
C ASN A 238 -1.23 3.54 -17.45
N VAL A 239 -1.45 3.01 -18.65
CA VAL A 239 -0.58 1.98 -19.26
C VAL A 239 0.43 2.66 -20.18
N MET A 240 1.45 3.30 -19.59
CA MET A 240 2.53 3.88 -20.39
C MET A 240 3.51 2.80 -20.85
N THR A 241 3.90 2.88 -22.12
CA THR A 241 5.05 2.13 -22.63
C THR A 241 6.37 2.73 -22.12
N PRO A 242 7.46 1.93 -22.03
CA PRO A 242 8.78 2.45 -21.66
C PRO A 242 9.28 3.59 -22.56
N GLN A 243 8.90 3.61 -23.85
CA GLN A 243 9.21 4.71 -24.76
C GLN A 243 8.47 5.99 -24.37
N GLU A 244 7.16 5.90 -24.09
CA GLU A 244 6.36 7.05 -23.70
C GLU A 244 6.86 7.69 -22.41
N MET A 245 7.39 6.92 -21.46
CA MET A 245 7.95 7.47 -20.22
C MET A 245 9.18 8.35 -20.43
N LYS A 246 9.94 8.11 -21.51
CA LYS A 246 11.11 8.94 -21.85
C LYS A 246 10.70 10.26 -22.50
N THR A 247 9.60 10.25 -23.25
CA THR A 247 9.14 11.41 -24.04
C THR A 247 8.12 12.27 -23.30
N LYS A 248 7.32 11.66 -22.42
CA LYS A 248 6.27 12.36 -21.68
C LYS A 248 6.87 13.14 -20.50
N PRO A 249 6.27 14.29 -20.17
CA PRO A 249 6.77 15.11 -19.08
C PRO A 249 6.70 14.33 -17.75
N PRO A 250 7.60 14.61 -16.78
CA PRO A 250 7.72 13.83 -15.54
C PRO A 250 6.43 13.67 -14.75
N HIS A 251 5.51 14.64 -14.84
CA HIS A 251 4.21 14.64 -14.17
C HIS A 251 3.18 13.65 -14.77
N GLU A 252 3.52 12.95 -15.85
CA GLU A 252 2.68 11.86 -16.36
C GLU A 252 3.25 10.47 -16.03
N ARG A 253 4.44 10.40 -15.42
CA ARG A 253 5.05 9.13 -15.00
C ARG A 253 4.15 8.39 -14.01
N LEU A 254 4.21 7.06 -14.05
CA LEU A 254 3.40 6.18 -13.20
C LEU A 254 3.76 6.36 -11.73
N ILE A 255 5.05 6.37 -11.38
CA ILE A 255 5.53 6.58 -10.01
C ILE A 255 6.40 7.83 -9.99
N GLN A 256 6.10 8.75 -9.09
CA GLN A 256 6.88 9.96 -8.85
C GLN A 256 6.81 10.31 -7.35
N GLY A 257 7.92 10.61 -6.72
CA GLY A 257 7.96 10.94 -5.30
C GLY A 257 9.29 11.53 -4.88
N ILE A 258 9.34 11.93 -3.62
CA ILE A 258 10.53 12.51 -2.99
C ILE A 258 10.70 11.96 -1.57
N ILE A 259 11.95 11.82 -1.16
CA ILE A 259 12.36 11.62 0.23
C ILE A 259 13.00 12.92 0.70
N TYR A 260 12.57 13.44 1.84
CA TYR A 260 13.00 14.74 2.32
C TYR A 260 13.08 14.82 3.85
N LYS A 261 13.80 15.84 4.32
CA LYS A 261 13.85 16.24 5.72
C LYS A 261 12.69 17.19 6.02
N LEU A 262 11.97 16.92 7.11
CA LEU A 262 10.93 17.81 7.62
C LEU A 262 11.54 19.13 8.10
N SER A 263 10.94 20.24 7.68
CA SER A 263 11.32 21.55 8.21
C SER A 263 10.95 21.65 9.68
N GLY A 264 11.94 21.84 10.57
CA GLY A 264 11.70 22.07 12.00
C GLY A 264 10.91 23.35 12.31
N LYS A 265 10.62 24.17 11.30
CA LYS A 265 9.69 25.30 11.40
C LYS A 265 8.26 24.74 11.45
N ALA A 266 7.68 24.70 12.64
CA ALA A 266 6.31 24.26 12.95
C ALA A 266 5.18 25.10 12.30
N GLY A 267 5.43 25.73 11.14
CA GLY A 267 4.56 26.70 10.49
C GLY A 267 4.57 26.64 8.97
N ALA A 268 5.00 25.52 8.36
CA ALA A 268 4.71 25.30 6.94
C ALA A 268 3.19 25.45 6.74
N SER A 269 2.79 26.39 5.90
CA SER A 269 1.39 26.77 5.73
C SER A 269 0.59 25.52 5.38
N LYS A 270 -0.37 25.17 6.25
CA LYS A 270 -1.32 24.09 5.96
C LYS A 270 -1.87 24.32 4.54
N PRO A 271 -1.99 23.27 3.70
CA PRO A 271 -2.57 23.43 2.39
C PRO A 271 -3.91 24.16 2.50
N HIS A 272 -4.23 24.99 1.51
CA HIS A 272 -5.58 25.57 1.48
C HIS A 272 -6.57 24.41 1.46
N LYS A 273 -7.50 24.42 2.41
CA LYS A 273 -8.49 23.36 2.61
C LYS A 273 -9.14 23.01 1.27
N GLY A 274 -8.86 21.82 0.76
CA GLY A 274 -9.42 21.31 -0.51
C GLY A 274 -8.50 21.31 -1.73
N GLU A 275 -7.26 21.83 -1.67
CA GLU A 275 -6.29 21.62 -2.75
C GLU A 275 -5.64 20.23 -2.62
N ALA A 276 -5.91 19.35 -3.59
CA ALA A 276 -5.24 18.05 -3.67
C ALA A 276 -3.76 18.25 -4.05
N ILE A 277 -2.86 17.70 -3.23
CA ILE A 277 -1.44 17.59 -3.57
C ILE A 277 -1.31 16.42 -4.54
N GLU A 278 -0.97 16.72 -5.79
CA GLU A 278 -0.86 15.74 -6.88
C GLU A 278 0.58 15.60 -7.40
N LYS A 279 1.49 16.48 -6.94
CA LYS A 279 2.88 16.53 -7.39
C LYS A 279 3.85 16.80 -6.24
N PRO A 280 5.10 16.31 -6.32
CA PRO A 280 6.11 16.53 -5.29
C PRO A 280 6.39 18.00 -5.00
N GLU A 281 6.34 18.87 -6.01
CA GLU A 281 6.66 20.29 -5.87
C GLU A 281 5.60 21.06 -5.04
N GLN A 282 4.44 20.45 -4.80
CA GLN A 282 3.36 21.02 -3.98
C GLN A 282 3.50 20.67 -2.49
N VAL A 283 4.48 19.83 -2.13
CA VAL A 283 4.77 19.45 -0.74
C VAL A 283 5.45 20.62 -0.02
N ARG A 284 4.89 21.06 1.11
CA ARG A 284 5.26 22.35 1.74
C ARG A 284 6.19 22.23 2.95
N ASP A 285 6.38 21.03 3.50
CA ASP A 285 7.19 20.75 4.70
C ASP A 285 8.62 20.29 4.35
N VAL A 286 9.09 20.58 3.14
CA VAL A 286 10.42 20.21 2.63
C VAL A 286 11.48 21.21 3.10
N ASP A 287 12.37 20.78 4.00
CA ASP A 287 13.59 21.52 4.34
C ASP A 287 14.71 21.20 3.35
N PHE A 288 14.92 19.90 3.11
CA PHE A 288 15.97 19.39 2.25
C PHE A 288 15.49 18.13 1.55
N GLN A 289 15.59 18.09 0.22
CA GLN A 289 15.29 16.88 -0.56
C GLN A 289 16.52 15.98 -0.60
N TYR A 290 16.37 14.74 -0.12
CA TYR A 290 17.44 13.74 -0.12
C TYR A 290 17.51 12.96 -1.42
N ALA A 291 16.36 12.53 -1.95
CA ALA A 291 16.31 11.64 -3.11
C ALA A 291 14.97 11.75 -3.85
N GLU A 292 15.01 11.50 -5.15
CA GLU A 292 13.81 11.24 -5.95
C GLU A 292 13.45 9.75 -5.95
N VAL A 293 12.15 9.49 -5.99
CA VAL A 293 11.56 8.16 -6.24
C VAL A 293 10.83 8.23 -7.56
N SER A 294 11.16 7.35 -8.49
CA SER A 294 10.47 7.28 -9.79
C SER A 294 10.36 5.85 -10.27
N GLY A 295 9.43 5.55 -11.16
CA GLY A 295 9.26 4.17 -11.61
C GLY A 295 8.29 4.04 -12.76
N ALA A 296 8.58 3.04 -13.59
CA ALA A 296 7.77 2.63 -14.72
C ALA A 296 6.67 1.64 -14.32
N ALA A 297 6.89 0.91 -13.23
CA ALA A 297 6.04 -0.16 -12.73
C ALA A 297 6.26 -0.31 -11.21
N ILE A 298 5.27 -0.88 -10.52
CA ILE A 298 5.25 -1.04 -9.05
C ILE A 298 6.34 -2.01 -8.57
N ASP A 299 6.73 -2.98 -9.40
CA ASP A 299 7.81 -3.94 -9.16
C ASP A 299 9.20 -3.36 -9.55
N ARG A 300 9.24 -2.19 -10.19
CA ARG A 300 10.48 -1.53 -10.63
C ARG A 300 10.57 -0.04 -10.27
N PRO A 301 10.31 0.36 -9.02
CA PRO A 301 10.63 1.71 -8.59
C PRO A 301 12.16 1.85 -8.46
N VAL A 302 12.61 3.08 -8.68
CA VAL A 302 14.00 3.52 -8.60
C VAL A 302 14.04 4.63 -7.57
N ILE A 303 14.80 4.42 -6.52
CA ILE A 303 15.18 5.47 -5.57
C ILE A 303 16.56 5.94 -5.97
N GLN A 304 16.73 7.24 -6.16
CA GLN A 304 18.02 7.83 -6.52
C GLN A 304 19.13 7.34 -5.57
N ASN A 305 20.27 6.92 -6.13
CA ASN A 305 21.42 6.39 -5.39
C ASN A 305 21.16 5.11 -4.58
N VAL A 306 20.13 4.31 -4.93
CA VAL A 306 19.91 2.96 -4.40
C VAL A 306 19.99 1.95 -5.54
N SER A 307 20.83 0.92 -5.38
CA SER A 307 20.99 -0.11 -6.41
C SER A 307 19.71 -0.94 -6.58
N TYR A 308 19.32 -1.19 -7.83
CA TYR A 308 18.22 -2.08 -8.19
C TYR A 308 18.46 -3.54 -7.78
N SER A 309 19.73 -3.97 -7.64
CA SER A 309 20.07 -5.33 -7.19
C SER A 309 19.48 -5.67 -5.82
N ASN A 310 19.23 -4.66 -4.98
CA ASN A 310 18.60 -4.87 -3.69
C ASN A 310 17.10 -5.16 -3.84
N TRP A 311 16.48 -4.90 -5.00
CA TRP A 311 15.05 -5.13 -5.26
C TRP A 311 14.73 -6.54 -5.77
N ALA A 312 15.63 -7.15 -6.55
CA ALA A 312 15.39 -8.42 -7.25
C ALA A 312 15.66 -9.68 -6.41
N GLY A 313 16.21 -9.53 -5.19
CA GLY A 313 16.61 -10.64 -4.34
C GLY A 313 15.47 -11.31 -3.55
N VAL A 314 14.21 -10.95 -3.79
CA VAL A 314 13.08 -11.39 -2.94
C VAL A 314 12.35 -12.64 -3.45
N HIS A 315 12.90 -13.32 -4.46
CA HIS A 315 12.40 -14.61 -4.97
C HIS A 315 12.53 -15.79 -3.98
N PHE A 316 12.93 -15.56 -2.72
CA PHE A 316 13.20 -16.62 -1.74
C PHE A 316 12.14 -16.74 -0.63
N ALA A 317 11.13 -15.88 -0.60
CA ALA A 317 9.95 -16.11 0.22
C ALA A 317 8.96 -16.94 -0.60
N ASP A 318 9.27 -18.22 -0.82
CA ASP A 318 8.23 -19.14 -1.28
C ASP A 318 7.11 -19.10 -0.24
N PRO A 319 5.86 -18.77 -0.64
CA PRO A 319 4.73 -19.07 0.23
C PRO A 319 4.79 -20.57 0.51
N ILE A 320 4.78 -20.94 1.79
CA ILE A 320 4.72 -22.34 2.21
C ILE A 320 3.62 -23.00 1.36
N PRO A 321 3.91 -24.03 0.56
CA PRO A 321 2.86 -24.72 -0.16
C PRO A 321 1.89 -25.28 0.87
N GLN A 322 0.60 -24.95 0.71
CA GLN A 322 -0.50 -25.56 1.45
C GLN A 322 -0.51 -27.08 1.25
#